data_AF-A0A227J7C6-F1
#
_entry.id   AF-A0A227J7C6-F1
#
_cell.length_a   1.000
_cell.length_b   1.000
_cell.length_c   1.000
_cell.angle_alpha   90.00
_cell.angle_beta   90.00
_cell.angle_gamma   90.00
#
_symmetry.space_group_name_H-M   'P 1'
#
loop_
_entity.id
_entity.type
_entity.pdbx_description
1 polymer ?
#
loop_
_entity_poly.entity_id
_entity_poly.type
_entity_poly.pdbx_seq_one_letter_code
_entity_poly.pdbx_strand_id
1 'polypeptide(L)'
;MKLSESPITQHSFNGRKFFLKRDDMLHSHFSGNKARKFMALMEEQNPDITTLISFGSAQSNAMYSLAALAQIKGWAFEFYVHHIPSWLKN
;
A
#
# COMPACT_ATOMS: atom_id res chain seq x y z
N MET A 1 -9.26 11.94 -4.27
CA MET A 1 -8.59 11.15 -5.34
C MET A 1 -9.40 9.87 -5.55
N LYS A 2 -9.96 9.61 -6.74
CA LYS A 2 -10.72 8.37 -6.99
C LYS A 2 -9.73 7.21 -7.20
N LEU A 3 -9.43 6.48 -6.14
CA LEU A 3 -8.54 5.30 -6.14
C LEU A 3 -9.16 4.04 -6.79
N SER A 4 -10.24 4.20 -7.57
CA SER A 4 -11.01 3.07 -8.12
C SER A 4 -10.63 2.69 -9.56
N GLU A 5 -10.18 3.64 -10.39
CA GLU A 5 -10.02 3.45 -11.83
C GLU A 5 -8.55 3.22 -12.22
N SER A 6 -8.09 1.97 -12.14
CA SER A 6 -6.77 1.58 -12.65
C SER A 6 -6.84 1.19 -14.13
N PRO A 7 -5.82 1.58 -14.93
CA PRO A 7 -5.82 1.29 -16.36
C PRO A 7 -5.70 -0.21 -16.61
N ILE A 8 -6.37 -0.71 -17.64
CA ILE A 8 -6.14 -2.04 -18.20
C ILE A 8 -5.20 -1.88 -19.38
N THR A 9 -4.10 -2.61 -19.36
CA THR A 9 -3.07 -2.58 -20.41
C THR A 9 -2.98 -3.95 -21.09
N GLN A 10 -2.76 -3.96 -22.40
CA GLN A 10 -2.62 -5.19 -23.17
C GLN A 10 -1.15 -5.57 -23.30
N HIS A 11 -0.84 -6.86 -23.12
CA HIS A 11 0.50 -7.42 -23.18
C HIS A 11 0.53 -8.70 -24.00
N SER A 12 1.74 -9.11 -24.40
CA SER A 12 1.98 -10.38 -25.09
C SER A 12 3.23 -11.05 -24.53
N PHE A 13 3.15 -12.33 -24.20
CA PHE A 13 4.29 -13.13 -23.77
C PHE A 13 4.16 -14.56 -24.29
N ASN A 14 5.24 -15.12 -24.86
CA ASN A 14 5.25 -16.46 -25.48
C ASN A 14 4.09 -16.70 -26.47
N GLY A 15 3.80 -15.70 -27.30
CA GLY A 15 2.72 -15.75 -28.30
C GLY A 15 1.30 -15.66 -27.73
N ARG A 16 1.14 -15.48 -26.41
CA ARG A 16 -0.17 -15.36 -25.75
C ARG A 16 -0.44 -13.90 -25.40
N LYS A 17 -1.57 -13.39 -25.89
CA LYS A 17 -2.08 -12.05 -25.54
C LYS A 17 -2.86 -12.12 -24.22
N PHE A 18 -2.65 -11.15 -23.35
CA PHE A 18 -3.39 -11.01 -22.10
C PHE A 18 -3.57 -9.55 -21.71
N PHE A 19 -4.50 -9.30 -20.81
CA PHE A 19 -4.79 -7.97 -20.27
C PHE A 19 -4.40 -7.92 -18.80
N LEU A 20 -3.79 -6.81 -18.38
CA LEU A 20 -3.38 -6.59 -17.01
C LEU A 20 -4.04 -5.32 -16.48
N LYS A 21 -4.81 -5.46 -15.40
CA LYS A 21 -5.33 -4.34 -14.62
C LYS A 21 -4.23 -3.81 -13.69
N ARG A 22 -3.74 -2.60 -13.99
CA ARG A 22 -2.56 -1.97 -13.39
C ARG A 22 -2.90 -1.22 -12.11
N ASP A 23 -3.36 -1.94 -11.08
CA ASP A 23 -3.61 -1.36 -9.76
C ASP A 23 -2.35 -0.71 -9.17
N ASP A 24 -1.17 -1.13 -9.58
CA ASP A 24 0.11 -0.51 -9.21
C ASP A 24 0.23 0.96 -9.67
N MET A 25 -0.53 1.37 -10.68
CA MET A 25 -0.56 2.75 -11.18
C MET A 25 -1.63 3.62 -10.50
N LEU A 26 -2.32 3.12 -9.46
CA LEU A 26 -3.39 3.87 -8.79
C LEU A 26 -2.87 5.08 -8.00
N HIS A 27 -1.70 4.99 -7.38
CA HIS A 27 -1.11 6.07 -6.59
C HIS A 27 0.40 5.86 -6.40
N SER A 28 1.18 6.93 -6.37
CA SER A 28 2.65 6.88 -6.17
C SER A 28 3.08 6.14 -4.89
N HIS A 29 2.41 6.40 -3.77
CA HIS A 29 2.72 5.79 -2.47
C HIS A 29 1.88 4.57 -2.10
N PHE A 30 0.72 4.33 -2.73
CA PHE A 30 -0.09 3.14 -2.44
C PHE A 30 0.17 2.05 -3.46
N SER A 31 0.85 1.00 -3.02
CA SER A 31 1.26 -0.10 -3.88
C SER A 31 0.07 -1.00 -4.22
N GLY A 32 -0.43 -0.94 -5.46
CA GLY A 32 -1.32 -1.95 -6.02
C GLY A 32 -2.65 -2.09 -5.26
N ASN A 33 -3.02 -3.33 -4.94
CA ASN A 33 -4.27 -3.65 -4.26
C ASN A 33 -4.42 -3.01 -2.86
N LYS A 34 -3.32 -2.54 -2.24
CA LYS A 34 -3.35 -1.89 -0.93
C LYS A 34 -4.01 -0.53 -0.99
N ALA A 35 -3.91 0.17 -2.13
CA ALA A 35 -4.64 1.40 -2.39
C ALA A 35 -6.13 1.20 -2.14
N ARG A 36 -6.71 0.13 -2.71
CA ARG A 36 -8.15 -0.20 -2.53
C ARG A 36 -8.48 -0.63 -1.12
N LYS A 37 -7.66 -1.49 -0.51
CA LYS A 37 -7.93 -2.00 0.85
C LYS A 37 -7.88 -0.90 1.91
N PHE A 38 -7.01 0.08 1.74
CA PHE A 38 -6.84 1.16 2.71
C PHE A 38 -7.70 2.39 2.40
N MET A 39 -8.55 2.36 1.37
CA MET A 39 -9.49 3.45 1.10
C MET A 39 -10.38 3.75 2.31
N ALA A 40 -10.96 2.71 2.94
CA ALA A 40 -11.81 2.90 4.10
C ALA A 40 -11.07 3.60 5.26
N LEU A 41 -9.79 3.26 5.47
CA LEU A 41 -8.95 3.89 6.49
C LEU A 41 -8.58 5.34 6.12
N MET A 42 -8.39 5.63 4.83
CA MET A 42 -8.14 6.98 4.34
C MET A 42 -9.38 7.88 4.54
N GLU A 43 -10.56 7.32 4.29
CA GLU A 43 -11.87 7.97 4.40
C GLU A 43 -12.32 8.17 5.85
N GLU A 44 -11.81 7.39 6.81
CA GLU A 44 -12.07 7.54 8.25
C GLU A 44 -11.86 9.00 8.72
N GLN A 45 -12.81 9.59 9.44
CA GLN A 45 -12.74 10.99 9.88
C GLN A 45 -12.76 11.15 11.41
N ASN A 46 -12.68 10.06 12.17
CA ASN A 46 -12.64 10.13 13.61
C ASN A 46 -11.42 10.97 14.08
N PRO A 47 -11.63 12.15 14.69
CA PRO A 47 -10.56 13.05 15.08
C PRO A 47 -9.74 12.55 16.27
N ASP A 48 -10.25 11.56 17.01
CA ASP A 48 -9.57 10.99 18.18
C ASP A 48 -8.51 9.96 17.79
N ILE A 49 -8.51 9.49 16.54
CA ILE A 49 -7.50 8.58 16.03
C ILE A 49 -6.23 9.37 15.73
N THR A 50 -5.14 8.99 16.40
CA THR A 50 -3.83 9.62 16.25
C THR A 50 -2.74 8.64 15.83
N THR A 51 -3.00 7.33 15.92
CA THR A 51 -1.98 6.30 15.71
C THR A 51 -2.53 5.15 14.87
N LEU A 52 -1.75 4.74 13.87
CA LEU A 52 -1.98 3.56 13.07
C LEU A 52 -0.97 2.48 13.48
N ILE A 53 -1.47 1.31 13.84
CA ILE A 53 -0.64 0.18 14.28
C ILE A 53 -0.79 -0.97 13.29
N SER A 54 0.34 -1.54 12.85
CA SER A 54 0.29 -2.73 12.01
C SER A 54 1.51 -3.64 12.16
N PHE A 55 1.42 -4.82 11.55
CA PHE A 55 2.43 -5.87 11.65
C PHE A 55 2.66 -6.55 10.29
N GLY A 56 3.89 -7.01 10.04
CA GLY A 56 4.28 -7.58 8.75
C GLY A 56 5.77 -7.90 8.64
N SER A 57 6.20 -8.17 7.40
CA SER A 57 7.60 -8.43 7.08
C SER A 57 8.39 -7.13 6.84
N ALA A 58 9.71 -7.19 7.00
CA ALA A 58 10.60 -6.03 6.84
C ALA A 58 10.49 -5.32 5.47
N GLN A 59 10.07 -6.01 4.41
CA GLN A 59 9.88 -5.46 3.06
C GLN A 59 8.40 -5.40 2.64
N SER A 60 7.51 -5.18 3.60
CA SER A 60 6.07 -5.19 3.33
C SER A 60 5.62 -3.94 2.56
N ASN A 61 5.20 -4.13 1.31
CA ASN A 61 4.50 -3.14 0.49
C ASN A 61 3.27 -2.54 1.20
N ALA A 62 2.60 -3.34 2.04
CA ALA A 62 1.48 -2.86 2.84
C ALA A 62 1.92 -1.83 3.88
N MET A 63 3.06 -2.04 4.52
CA MET A 63 3.57 -1.16 5.57
C MET A 63 4.09 0.14 4.98
N TYR A 64 4.73 0.08 3.81
CA TYR A 64 5.06 1.28 3.04
C TYR A 64 3.82 2.12 2.72
N SER A 65 2.75 1.47 2.23
CA SER A 65 1.49 2.16 1.94
C SER A 65 0.82 2.75 3.19
N LEU A 66 0.88 2.06 4.34
CA LEU A 66 0.31 2.55 5.60
C LEU A 66 1.14 3.69 6.22
N ALA A 67 2.47 3.67 6.08
CA ALA A 67 3.32 4.78 6.48
C ALA A 67 2.97 6.05 5.70
N ALA A 68 2.76 5.95 4.39
CA ALA A 68 2.30 7.07 3.57
C ALA A 68 0.90 7.54 3.97
N LEU A 69 -0.03 6.62 4.26
CA LEU A 69 -1.36 6.99 4.76
C LEU A 69 -1.27 7.75 6.09
N ALA A 70 -0.51 7.23 7.05
CA ALA A 70 -0.32 7.87 8.34
C ALA A 70 0.27 9.28 8.18
N GLN A 71 1.26 9.45 7.29
CA GLN A 71 1.82 10.75 6.95
C GLN A 71 0.75 11.72 6.40
N ILE A 72 -0.12 11.26 5.50
CA ILE A 72 -1.21 12.08 4.93
C ILE A 72 -2.22 12.47 6.02
N LYS A 73 -2.53 11.56 6.96
CA LYS A 73 -3.49 11.77 8.05
C LYS A 73 -2.91 12.56 9.22
N GLY A 74 -1.59 12.75 9.27
CA GLY A 74 -0.91 13.30 10.45
C GLY A 74 -0.88 12.34 11.64
N TRP A 75 -1.01 11.03 11.40
CA TRP A 75 -0.98 10.00 12.43
C TRP A 75 0.44 9.49 12.69
N ALA A 76 0.70 9.06 13.92
CA ALA A 76 1.83 8.20 14.22
C ALA A 76 1.65 6.83 13.53
N PHE A 77 2.75 6.21 13.11
CA PHE A 77 2.72 4.86 12.56
C PHE A 77 3.64 3.95 13.35
N GLU A 78 3.05 2.96 14.01
CA GLU A 78 3.79 1.90 14.68
C GLU A 78 3.76 0.63 13.82
N PHE A 79 4.96 0.15 13.48
CA PHE A 79 5.13 -1.03 12.65
C PHE A 79 5.99 -2.08 13.34
N TYR A 80 5.41 -3.25 13.53
CA TYR A 80 6.06 -4.38 14.18
C TYR A 80 6.49 -5.43 13.15
N VAL A 81 7.73 -5.87 13.26
CA VAL A 81 8.34 -6.90 12.40
C VAL A 81 8.82 -8.06 13.25
N HIS A 82 8.39 -9.28 12.93
CA HIS A 82 8.87 -10.47 13.63
C HIS A 82 10.32 -10.85 13.26
N HIS A 83 10.68 -10.74 11.97
CA HIS A 83 12.02 -11.09 11.50
C HIS A 83 12.62 -9.98 10.65
N ILE A 84 13.76 -9.44 11.11
CA ILE A 84 14.63 -8.57 10.32
C ILE A 84 15.80 -9.44 9.86
N PRO A 85 16.00 -9.62 8.54
CA PRO A 85 17.13 -10.37 8.01
C PRO A 85 18.46 -9.81 8.51
N SER A 86 19.46 -10.66 8.76
CA SER A 86 20.75 -10.21 9.31
C SER A 86 21.44 -9.17 8.45
N TRP A 87 21.29 -9.24 7.12
CA TRP A 87 21.86 -8.26 6.19
C TRP A 87 21.16 -6.88 6.22
N LEU A 88 19.98 -6.79 6.82
CA LEU A 88 19.22 -5.56 7.02
C LEU A 88 19.38 -5.00 8.44
N LYS A 89 19.97 -5.78 9.35
CA LYS A 89 20.42 -5.29 10.66
C LYS A 89 21.78 -4.64 10.42
N ASN A 90 21.84 -3.33 10.66
CA ASN A 90 23.04 -2.50 10.50
C ASN A 90 24.32 -3.19 10.98
#